data_AF-A0A918UHW2-F1
#
_entry.id   AF-A0A918UHW2-F1
#
_cell.length_a   1.000
_cell.length_b   1.000
_cell.length_c   1.000
_cell.angle_alpha   90.00
_cell.angle_beta   90.00
_cell.angle_gamma   90.00
#
_symmetry.space_group_name_H-M   'P 1'
#
loop_
_entity.id
_entity.type
_entity.pdbx_description
1 polymer ?
#
loop_
_entity_poly.entity_id
_entity_poly.type
_entity_poly.pdbx_seq_one_letter_code
_entity_poly.pdbx_strand_id
1 'polypeptide(L)'
;MSDSSRPQRLSSDFPHSPNSPNSPDFPDSPDSPDPLGSSGSSGSSSPLDSSGSSGSPDLWTSIARLHSWLEEHRPADREDALLLRVLKLSEEVGEVAQAVIGATGQNPRKGTTHTWDDVRSELCDVVITALVALRTMTPDAREVFGAHLEGVVKRSLGS
;
A
#
# COMPACT_ATOMS: atom_id res chain seq x y z
N MET A 1 7.16 -33.63 -48.03
CA MET A 1 7.20 -34.40 -46.75
C MET A 1 8.48 -33.93 -46.05
N SER A 2 8.46 -32.77 -45.39
CA SER A 2 8.21 -32.59 -43.94
C SER A 2 9.25 -33.37 -43.13
N ASP A 3 10.38 -32.74 -42.82
CA ASP A 3 10.68 -31.95 -41.59
C ASP A 3 10.70 -32.81 -40.31
N SER A 4 11.89 -32.90 -39.69
CA SER A 4 12.04 -33.38 -38.32
C SER A 4 13.35 -32.87 -37.71
N SER A 5 13.48 -31.54 -37.62
CA SER A 5 14.45 -30.91 -36.72
C SER A 5 13.87 -30.86 -35.31
N ARG A 6 14.33 -31.78 -34.45
CA ARG A 6 14.02 -31.84 -33.02
C ARG A 6 14.73 -30.70 -32.27
N PRO A 7 14.04 -29.83 -31.49
CA PRO A 7 14.74 -28.84 -30.69
C PRO A 7 15.30 -29.45 -29.39
N GLN A 8 16.56 -29.11 -29.11
CA GLN A 8 17.28 -29.43 -27.88
C GLN A 8 16.66 -28.66 -26.70
N ARG A 9 16.38 -29.37 -25.60
CA ARG A 9 15.80 -28.84 -24.36
C ARG A 9 16.90 -28.08 -23.61
N LEU A 10 16.84 -26.74 -23.61
CA LEU A 10 17.70 -25.91 -22.78
C LEU A 10 17.34 -26.14 -21.31
N SER A 11 18.29 -26.72 -20.57
CA SER A 11 18.28 -26.82 -19.12
C SER A 11 18.69 -25.46 -18.56
N SER A 12 17.73 -24.71 -17.99
CA SER A 12 18.01 -23.51 -17.22
C SER A 12 17.97 -23.84 -15.73
N ASP A 13 19.14 -24.19 -15.19
CA ASP A 13 19.40 -24.15 -13.76
C ASP A 13 19.32 -22.68 -13.30
N PHE A 14 18.29 -22.34 -12.54
CA PHE A 14 18.20 -21.07 -11.83
C PHE A 14 18.87 -21.20 -10.46
N PRO A 15 19.88 -20.38 -10.12
CA PRO A 15 20.42 -20.35 -8.77
C PRO A 15 19.38 -19.78 -7.79
N HIS A 16 19.24 -20.43 -6.63
CA HIS A 16 18.50 -19.91 -5.47
C HIS A 16 19.11 -18.59 -5.01
N SER A 17 18.31 -17.53 -4.92
CA SER A 17 18.67 -16.35 -4.12
C SER A 17 18.43 -16.65 -2.63
N PRO A 18 19.42 -16.42 -1.75
CA PRO A 18 19.23 -16.49 -0.30
C PRO A 18 18.61 -15.20 0.25
N ASN A 19 17.63 -15.37 1.16
CA ASN A 19 17.12 -14.45 2.18
C ASN A 19 17.03 -12.94 1.88
N SER A 20 15.79 -12.43 1.83
CA SER A 20 15.49 -11.02 2.15
C SER A 20 15.56 -10.79 3.67
N PRO A 21 16.17 -9.69 4.16
CA PRO A 21 16.25 -9.38 5.58
C PRO A 21 15.06 -8.54 6.07
N ASN A 22 14.63 -8.85 7.29
CA ASN A 22 13.91 -8.04 8.29
C ASN A 22 12.86 -7.01 7.83
N SER A 23 11.61 -7.29 8.20
CA SER A 23 10.58 -6.27 8.45
C SER A 23 11.06 -5.23 9.47
N PRO A 24 10.69 -3.95 9.34
CA PRO A 24 10.98 -2.96 10.37
C PRO A 24 10.18 -3.25 11.64
N ASP A 25 10.90 -3.26 12.76
CA ASP A 25 10.41 -3.41 14.12
C ASP A 25 9.70 -2.10 14.54
N PHE A 26 8.40 -2.15 14.84
CA PHE A 26 7.64 -1.01 15.35
C PHE A 26 7.82 -0.95 16.87
N PRO A 27 8.32 0.16 17.46
CA PRO A 27 8.44 0.23 18.91
C PRO A 27 7.05 0.31 19.58
N ASP A 28 6.85 -0.54 20.58
CA ASP A 28 5.71 -0.52 21.50
C ASP A 28 5.62 0.84 22.22
N SER A 29 4.40 1.36 22.33
CA SER A 29 4.12 2.66 22.95
C SER A 29 4.35 2.61 24.47
N PRO A 30 4.99 3.61 25.09
CA PRO A 30 5.15 3.61 26.54
C PRO A 30 3.86 4.02 27.28
N ASP A 31 3.65 3.30 28.38
CA ASP A 31 2.60 3.43 29.40
C ASP A 31 2.36 4.86 29.92
N SER A 32 1.10 5.12 30.27
CA SER A 32 0.63 6.34 30.94
C SER A 32 0.98 6.35 32.44
N PRO A 33 1.15 7.54 33.04
CA PRO A 33 0.81 7.72 34.45
C PRO A 33 -0.37 8.68 34.68
N ASP A 34 -1.23 8.27 35.62
CA ASP A 34 -2.46 8.89 36.13
C ASP A 34 -2.24 10.14 37.04
N PRO A 35 -3.32 10.87 37.43
CA PRO A 35 -3.31 12.34 37.63
C PRO A 35 -3.43 12.80 39.09
N LEU A 36 -2.98 14.01 39.43
CA LEU A 36 -3.48 14.79 40.58
C LEU A 36 -3.30 16.31 40.42
N GLY A 37 -4.36 17.08 40.70
CA GLY A 37 -4.25 18.47 41.16
C GLY A 37 -5.25 19.49 40.57
N SER A 38 -6.42 19.63 41.18
CA SER A 38 -7.41 20.70 40.92
C SER A 38 -6.96 22.08 41.42
N SER A 39 -7.34 23.15 40.71
CA SER A 39 -7.63 24.49 41.28
C SER A 39 -8.32 25.43 40.26
N GLY A 40 -9.53 25.92 40.59
CA GLY A 40 -9.89 27.34 40.43
C GLY A 40 -10.60 27.86 39.16
N SER A 41 -11.93 27.78 39.16
CA SER A 41 -12.96 28.74 38.68
C SER A 41 -12.59 29.94 37.77
N SER A 42 -13.29 30.10 36.63
CA SER A 42 -14.36 31.11 36.43
C SER A 42 -14.78 31.30 34.95
N GLY A 43 -16.08 31.14 34.67
CA GLY A 43 -16.87 31.91 33.68
C GLY A 43 -16.51 31.88 32.19
N SER A 44 -17.34 31.20 31.39
CA SER A 44 -18.15 31.80 30.31
C SER A 44 -18.70 30.70 29.39
N SER A 45 -20.02 30.54 29.40
CA SER A 45 -20.74 29.62 28.53
C SER A 45 -20.68 30.10 27.08
N SER A 46 -19.97 29.35 26.23
CA SER A 46 -20.08 29.37 24.77
C SER A 46 -20.11 27.93 24.26
N PRO A 47 -20.76 27.65 23.11
CA PRO A 47 -21.25 26.33 22.78
C PRO A 47 -20.12 25.38 22.42
N LEU A 48 -20.33 24.13 22.84
CA LEU A 48 -19.61 22.91 22.48
C LEU A 48 -19.24 22.88 20.99
N ASP A 49 -17.96 23.08 20.65
CA ASP A 49 -17.38 22.40 19.49
C ASP A 49 -17.06 20.97 19.94
N SER A 50 -18.06 20.12 19.82
CA SER A 50 -17.88 18.67 19.84
C SER A 50 -17.45 18.21 18.46
N SER A 51 -16.15 18.30 18.15
CA SER A 51 -15.60 17.57 17.00
C SER A 51 -14.13 17.17 17.16
N GLY A 52 -13.72 16.81 18.39
CA GLY A 52 -12.55 15.98 18.60
C GLY A 52 -12.84 14.53 18.24
N SER A 53 -13.12 14.23 16.97
CA SER A 53 -13.01 12.85 16.50
C SER A 53 -11.55 12.47 16.66
N SER A 54 -11.24 11.63 17.65
CA SER A 54 -10.04 10.79 17.67
C SER A 54 -10.16 9.75 16.54
N GLY A 55 -10.40 10.24 15.32
CA GLY A 55 -10.71 9.49 14.14
C GLY A 55 -9.43 9.23 13.38
N SER A 56 -9.29 8.01 12.90
CA SER A 56 -8.28 7.66 11.91
C SER A 56 -8.21 8.74 10.82
N PRO A 57 -7.01 9.19 10.43
CA PRO A 57 -6.85 10.20 9.39
C PRO A 57 -7.62 9.83 8.12
N ASP A 58 -8.29 10.80 7.50
CA ASP A 58 -8.92 10.64 6.18
C ASP A 58 -7.92 10.05 5.19
N LEU A 59 -8.39 9.19 4.27
CA LEU A 59 -7.56 8.47 3.30
C LEU A 59 -6.53 9.39 2.65
N TRP A 60 -6.96 10.53 2.13
CA TRP A 60 -6.09 11.47 1.41
C TRP A 60 -5.09 12.18 2.31
N THR A 61 -5.42 12.36 3.59
CA THR A 61 -4.47 12.87 4.59
C THR A 61 -3.37 11.85 4.84
N SER A 62 -3.72 10.56 4.94
CA SER A 62 -2.77 9.47 5.09
C SER A 62 -1.86 9.32 3.85
N ILE A 63 -2.43 9.35 2.64
CA ILE A 63 -1.66 9.31 1.39
C ILE A 63 -0.70 10.49 1.28
N ALA A 64 -1.14 11.71 1.63
CA ALA A 64 -0.28 12.88 1.62
C ALA A 64 0.90 12.73 2.61
N ARG A 65 0.65 12.21 3.81
CA ARG A 65 1.70 11.93 4.81
C ARG A 65 2.70 10.88 4.32
N LEU A 66 2.22 9.78 3.74
CA LEU A 66 3.08 8.74 3.15
C LEU A 66 3.94 9.31 2.03
N HIS A 67 3.34 10.10 1.13
CA HIS A 67 4.07 10.77 0.07
C HIS A 67 5.17 11.68 0.63
N SER A 68 4.84 12.57 1.57
CA SER A 68 5.82 13.46 2.21
C SER A 68 6.96 12.71 2.87
N TRP A 69 6.64 11.66 3.65
CA TRP A 69 7.66 10.82 4.29
C TRP A 69 8.62 10.21 3.25
N LEU A 70 8.10 9.71 2.13
CA LEU A 70 8.95 9.13 1.09
C LEU A 70 9.79 10.18 0.35
N GLU A 71 9.29 11.40 0.19
CA GLU A 71 10.05 12.51 -0.41
C GLU A 71 11.17 13.00 0.53
N GLU A 72 10.99 12.94 1.84
CA GLU A 72 12.02 13.26 2.84
C GLU A 72 13.16 12.23 2.87
N HIS A 73 12.86 10.97 2.56
CA HIS A 73 13.82 9.85 2.62
C HIS A 73 14.42 9.49 1.25
N ARG A 74 14.15 10.28 0.20
CA ARG A 74 14.72 10.03 -1.13
C ARG A 74 16.18 10.53 -1.21
N PRO A 75 17.09 9.78 -1.84
CA PRO A 75 18.41 10.29 -2.18
C PRO A 75 18.30 11.54 -3.07
N ALA A 76 19.08 12.59 -2.77
CA ALA A 76 18.99 13.89 -3.45
C ALA A 76 19.35 13.85 -4.94
N ASP A 77 19.97 12.77 -5.41
CA ASP A 77 20.44 12.53 -6.78
C ASP A 77 19.46 11.70 -7.63
N ARG A 78 18.29 11.30 -7.09
CA ARG A 78 17.30 10.51 -7.83
C ARG A 78 16.16 11.38 -8.37
N GLU A 79 16.28 11.76 -9.64
CA GLU A 79 15.23 12.46 -10.40
C GLU A 79 14.00 11.57 -10.71
N ASP A 80 14.13 10.26 -10.51
CA ASP A 80 13.18 9.23 -10.97
C ASP A 80 12.10 8.85 -9.95
N ALA A 81 11.62 9.79 -9.14
CA ALA A 81 10.65 9.50 -8.06
C ALA A 81 9.40 8.75 -8.59
N LEU A 82 8.82 9.22 -9.69
CA LEU A 82 7.66 8.58 -10.33
C LEU A 82 7.98 7.18 -10.85
N LEU A 83 9.12 7.01 -11.51
CA LEU A 83 9.55 5.69 -12.02
C LEU A 83 9.63 4.68 -10.87
N LEU A 84 10.20 5.07 -9.73
CA LEU A 84 10.31 4.21 -8.56
C LEU A 84 8.94 3.85 -7.98
N ARG A 85 7.96 4.77 -7.99
CA ARG A 85 6.58 4.45 -7.57
C ARG A 85 5.92 3.42 -8.49
N VAL A 86 6.11 3.56 -9.80
CA VAL A 86 5.56 2.64 -10.79
C VAL A 86 6.22 1.26 -10.70
N LEU A 87 7.53 1.22 -10.43
CA LEU A 87 8.24 -0.04 -10.17
C LEU A 87 7.73 -0.72 -8.90
N LYS A 88 7.57 0.03 -7.79
CA LYS A 88 6.99 -0.51 -6.55
C LYS A 88 5.56 -1.02 -6.76
N LEU A 89 4.73 -0.30 -7.53
CA LEU A 89 3.40 -0.78 -7.89
C LEU A 89 3.43 -2.14 -8.60
N SER A 90 4.41 -2.38 -9.46
CA SER A 90 4.57 -3.68 -10.15
C SER A 90 4.99 -4.80 -9.19
N GLU A 91 5.78 -4.48 -8.17
CA GLU A 91 6.17 -5.38 -7.09
C GLU A 91 4.94 -5.83 -6.28
N GLU A 92 4.12 -4.89 -5.81
CA GLU A 92 2.89 -5.18 -5.04
C GLU A 92 1.92 -6.09 -5.82
N VAL A 93 1.76 -5.86 -7.14
CA VAL A 93 0.94 -6.74 -7.99
C VAL A 93 1.52 -8.15 -8.05
N GLY A 94 2.85 -8.29 -8.03
CA GLY A 94 3.52 -9.58 -7.93
C GLY A 94 3.26 -10.28 -6.59
N GLU A 95 3.21 -9.53 -5.50
CA GLU A 95 2.91 -10.04 -4.15
C GLU A 95 1.45 -10.52 -4.05
N VAL A 96 0.49 -9.78 -4.62
CA VAL A 96 -0.89 -10.27 -4.78
C VAL A 96 -0.93 -11.61 -5.53
N ALA A 97 -0.20 -11.73 -6.64
CA ALA A 97 -0.15 -12.97 -7.42
C ALA A 97 0.45 -14.12 -6.59
N GLN A 98 1.52 -13.85 -5.84
CA GLN A 98 2.15 -14.81 -4.95
C GLN A 98 1.18 -15.26 -3.84
N ALA A 99 0.47 -14.33 -3.20
CA ALA A 99 -0.51 -14.62 -2.16
C ALA A 99 -1.67 -15.47 -2.71
N VAL A 100 -2.17 -15.17 -3.90
CA VAL A 100 -3.24 -15.98 -4.56
C VAL A 100 -2.76 -17.40 -4.84
N ILE A 101 -1.56 -17.57 -5.40
CA ILE A 101 -0.96 -18.89 -5.64
C ILE A 101 -0.82 -19.66 -4.32
N GLY A 102 -0.37 -18.96 -3.27
CA GLY A 102 -0.24 -19.50 -1.92
C GLY A 102 -1.57 -19.90 -1.29
N ALA A 103 -2.62 -19.09 -1.44
CA ALA A 103 -3.94 -19.33 -0.87
C ALA A 103 -4.71 -20.45 -1.60
N THR A 104 -4.49 -20.59 -2.90
CA THR A 104 -5.12 -21.63 -3.72
C THR A 104 -4.37 -22.96 -3.69
N GLY A 105 -3.18 -23.01 -3.07
CA GLY A 105 -2.38 -24.23 -2.99
C GLY A 105 -1.86 -24.74 -4.33
N GLN A 106 -1.77 -23.86 -5.35
CA GLN A 106 -1.40 -24.23 -6.72
C GLN A 106 0.07 -24.65 -6.86
N ASN A 107 0.88 -24.53 -5.80
CA ASN A 107 2.23 -25.07 -5.74
C ASN A 107 2.22 -26.49 -5.12
N PRO A 108 2.34 -27.57 -5.92
CA PRO A 108 2.24 -28.94 -5.43
C PRO A 108 3.34 -29.31 -4.41
N ARG A 109 4.45 -28.55 -4.36
CA ARG A 109 5.56 -28.77 -3.45
C ARG A 109 5.36 -28.13 -2.08
N LYS A 110 4.49 -27.11 -1.96
CA LYS A 110 4.34 -26.31 -0.74
C LYS A 110 2.94 -26.32 -0.14
N GLY A 111 1.93 -26.80 -0.87
CA GLY A 111 0.55 -26.74 -0.40
C GLY A 111 0.08 -25.30 -0.26
N THR A 112 -0.87 -25.05 0.65
CA THR A 112 -1.34 -23.70 0.98
C THR A 112 -0.34 -22.98 1.88
N THR A 113 0.21 -21.86 1.41
CA THR A 113 1.20 -21.07 2.16
C THR A 113 0.69 -19.71 2.61
N HIS A 114 -0.44 -19.27 2.05
CA HIS A 114 -1.09 -18.01 2.38
C HIS A 114 -2.58 -18.26 2.61
N THR A 115 -3.25 -17.25 3.12
CA THR A 115 -4.69 -17.18 3.31
C THR A 115 -5.29 -16.17 2.33
N TRP A 116 -6.63 -16.18 2.21
CA TRP A 116 -7.32 -15.12 1.49
C TRP A 116 -7.25 -13.77 2.20
N ASP A 117 -6.86 -13.74 3.49
CA ASP A 117 -6.66 -12.51 4.23
C ASP A 117 -5.36 -11.84 3.81
N ASP A 118 -4.31 -12.63 3.54
CA ASP A 118 -3.06 -12.14 2.97
C ASP A 118 -3.32 -11.52 1.59
N VAL A 119 -4.11 -12.18 0.73
CA VAL A 119 -4.51 -11.60 -0.57
C VAL A 119 -5.20 -10.25 -0.41
N ARG A 120 -6.06 -10.09 0.61
CA ARG A 120 -6.71 -8.79 0.87
C ARG A 120 -5.71 -7.74 1.33
N SER A 121 -4.72 -8.11 2.13
CA SER A 121 -3.64 -7.20 2.54
C SER A 121 -2.86 -6.71 1.33
N GLU A 122 -2.38 -7.62 0.48
CA GLU A 122 -1.59 -7.26 -0.70
C GLU A 122 -2.39 -6.37 -1.67
N LEU A 123 -3.71 -6.60 -1.80
CA LEU A 123 -4.57 -5.71 -2.60
C LEU A 123 -4.67 -4.30 -2.02
N CYS A 124 -4.68 -4.16 -0.69
CA CYS A 124 -4.61 -2.86 -0.04
C CYS A 124 -3.27 -2.17 -0.34
N ASP A 125 -2.16 -2.91 -0.32
CA ASP A 125 -0.82 -2.37 -0.60
C ASP A 125 -0.69 -1.89 -2.06
N VAL A 126 -1.27 -2.62 -3.02
CA VAL A 126 -1.44 -2.15 -4.41
C VAL A 126 -2.21 -0.83 -4.47
N VAL A 127 -3.36 -0.74 -3.79
CA VAL A 127 -4.20 0.48 -3.81
C VAL A 127 -3.45 1.66 -3.20
N ILE A 128 -2.82 1.47 -2.04
CA ILE A 128 -2.05 2.52 -1.37
C ILE A 128 -0.89 2.99 -2.25
N THR A 129 -0.13 2.06 -2.82
CA THR A 129 1.00 2.36 -3.70
C THR A 129 0.57 3.10 -4.96
N ALA A 130 -0.56 2.72 -5.57
CA ALA A 130 -1.11 3.42 -6.72
C ALA A 130 -1.55 4.86 -6.38
N LEU A 131 -2.18 5.07 -5.21
CA LEU A 131 -2.60 6.41 -4.76
C LEU A 131 -1.39 7.30 -4.43
N VAL A 132 -0.33 6.75 -3.83
CA VAL A 132 0.93 7.47 -3.62
C VAL A 132 1.58 7.83 -4.95
N ALA A 133 1.60 6.91 -5.92
CA ALA A 133 2.11 7.19 -7.27
C ALA A 133 1.35 8.33 -7.95
N LEU A 134 0.01 8.32 -7.85
CA LEU A 134 -0.83 9.41 -8.36
C LEU A 134 -0.52 10.74 -7.67
N ARG A 135 -0.29 10.72 -6.34
CA ARG A 135 0.12 11.92 -5.59
C ARG A 135 1.49 12.45 -5.99
N THR A 136 2.42 11.56 -6.38
CA THR A 136 3.71 11.97 -6.96
C THR A 136 3.54 12.65 -8.32
N MET A 137 2.53 12.26 -9.12
CA MET A 137 2.26 12.89 -10.41
C MET A 137 1.56 14.24 -10.30
N THR A 138 0.69 14.43 -9.29
CA THR A 138 -0.10 15.64 -9.14
C THR A 138 -0.48 15.93 -7.68
N PRO A 139 -0.42 17.20 -7.22
CA PRO A 139 -0.95 17.58 -5.92
C PRO A 139 -2.48 17.41 -5.82
N ASP A 140 -3.20 17.39 -6.94
CA ASP A 140 -4.67 17.31 -7.02
C ASP A 140 -5.17 15.85 -7.15
N ALA A 141 -4.41 14.89 -6.60
CA ALA A 141 -4.66 13.47 -6.76
C ALA A 141 -6.07 13.04 -6.32
N ARG A 142 -6.62 13.70 -5.28
CA ARG A 142 -7.97 13.44 -4.76
C ARG A 142 -9.04 13.74 -5.79
N GLU A 143 -8.94 14.91 -6.40
CA GLU A 143 -9.88 15.42 -7.38
C GLU A 143 -9.78 14.59 -8.68
N VAL A 144 -8.55 14.29 -9.12
CA VAL A 144 -8.31 13.46 -10.31
C VAL A 144 -8.88 12.06 -10.14
N PHE A 145 -8.61 11.40 -9.01
CA PHE A 145 -9.15 10.07 -8.72
C PHE A 145 -10.68 10.09 -8.62
N GLY A 146 -11.23 11.04 -7.88
CA GLY A 146 -12.68 11.18 -7.68
C GLY A 146 -13.42 11.36 -9.01
N ALA A 147 -12.98 12.30 -9.84
CA ALA A 147 -13.58 12.56 -11.15
C ALA A 147 -13.47 11.33 -12.08
N HIS A 148 -12.34 10.62 -12.06
CA HIS A 148 -12.17 9.41 -12.85
C HIS A 148 -13.11 8.29 -12.40
N LEU A 149 -13.21 8.06 -11.08
CA LEU A 149 -14.08 7.06 -10.48
C LEU A 149 -15.56 7.34 -10.79
N GLU A 150 -16.02 8.58 -10.61
CA GLU A 150 -17.37 8.99 -10.98
C GLU A 150 -17.68 8.70 -12.45
N GLY A 151 -16.71 9.00 -13.34
CA GLY A 151 -16.82 8.69 -14.76
C GLY A 151 -16.95 7.18 -15.04
N VAL A 152 -16.19 6.34 -14.33
CA VAL A 152 -16.30 4.86 -14.44
C VAL A 152 -17.67 4.39 -13.94
N VAL A 153 -18.08 4.83 -12.75
CA VAL A 153 -19.37 4.45 -12.14
C VAL A 153 -20.53 4.79 -13.06
N LYS A 154 -20.56 6.00 -13.61
CA LYS A 154 -21.60 6.44 -14.55
C LYS A 154 -21.68 5.55 -15.80
N ARG A 155 -20.54 5.13 -16.34
CA ARG A 155 -20.49 4.24 -17.52
C ARG A 155 -20.92 2.80 -17.19
N SER A 156 -20.54 2.30 -16.03
CA SER A 156 -20.75 0.90 -15.66
C SER A 156 -22.13 0.61 -15.10
N LEU A 157 -22.70 1.55 -14.32
CA LEU A 157 -23.98 1.37 -13.64
C LEU A 157 -25.13 2.16 -14.30
N GLY A 158 -24.83 3.03 -15.27
CA GLY A 158 -25.80 3.86 -15.99
C GLY A 158 -26.35 3.22 -17.26
N SER A 159 -26.73 1.94 -17.21
CA SER A 159 -27.55 1.26 -18.25
C SER A 159 -28.98 1.08 -17.75
#